data_AF-A0A7J2R1C9-F1
#
_entry.id   AF-A0A7J2R1C9-F1
#
_cell.length_a   1.000
_cell.length_b   1.000
_cell.length_c   1.000
_cell.angle_alpha   90.00
_cell.angle_beta   90.00
_cell.angle_gamma   90.00
#
_symmetry.space_group_name_H-M   'P 1'
#
loop_
_entity.id
_entity.type
_entity.pdbx_description
1 polymer ?
#
loop_
_entity_poly.entity_id
_entity_poly.type
_entity_poly.pdbx_seq_one_letter_code
_entity_poly.pdbx_strand_id
1 'polypeptide(L)'
;MKTVRDILYSLNHTRSRMISRYGILIDDEDYAEMCDRVSNKIDVKFISGEKQKKDIQQIYDMPFKSTIVRVVWSKANKCIKTVLPK
;
A
#
# COMPACT_ATOMS: atom_id res chain seq x y z
N MET A 1 -3.16 20.25 0.58
CA MET A 1 -1.78 19.88 0.94
C MET A 1 -1.87 18.78 1.99
N LYS A 2 -1.17 17.65 1.81
CA LYS A 2 -1.13 16.61 2.86
C LYS A 2 -0.37 17.16 4.05
N THR A 3 -0.78 16.78 5.26
CA THR A 3 0.08 16.99 6.42
C THR A 3 1.00 15.78 6.58
N VAL A 4 2.21 15.99 7.12
CA VAL A 4 3.17 14.92 7.46
C VAL A 4 2.50 13.81 8.30
N ARG A 5 1.48 14.17 9.10
CA ARG A 5 0.68 13.26 9.92
C ARG A 5 -0.10 12.20 9.12
N ASP A 6 -0.64 12.55 7.95
CA ASP A 6 -1.46 11.62 7.16
C ASP A 6 -0.61 10.49 6.53
N ILE A 7 0.65 10.82 6.21
CA ILE A 7 1.63 9.87 5.67
C ILE A 7 2.09 8.92 6.77
N LEU A 8 2.47 9.47 7.94
CA LEU A 8 2.88 8.67 9.09
C LEU A 8 1.77 7.73 9.57
N TYR A 9 0.51 8.17 9.55
CA TYR A 9 -0.61 7.29 9.88
C TYR A 9 -0.73 6.13 8.88
N SER A 10 -0.65 6.41 7.58
CA SER A 10 -0.76 5.39 6.53
C SER A 10 0.39 4.38 6.59
N LEU A 11 1.61 4.86 6.86
CA LEU A 11 2.79 4.03 7.11
C LEU A 11 2.61 3.14 8.34
N ASN A 12 2.31 3.71 9.51
CA ASN A 12 2.16 2.96 10.75
C ASN A 12 1.05 1.91 10.65
N HIS A 13 -0.08 2.28 10.02
CA HIS A 13 -1.18 1.38 9.80
C HIS A 13 -0.78 0.23 8.86
N THR A 14 -0.08 0.54 7.76
CA THR A 14 0.41 -0.46 6.81
C THR A 14 1.44 -1.40 7.45
N ARG A 15 2.39 -0.85 8.22
CA ARG A 15 3.42 -1.59 8.95
C ARG A 15 2.81 -2.62 9.92
N SER A 16 1.86 -2.20 10.75
CA SER A 16 1.17 -3.09 11.69
C SER A 16 0.43 -4.23 10.96
N ARG A 17 -0.25 -3.94 9.85
CA ARG A 17 -0.96 -4.95 9.06
C ARG A 17 -0.01 -5.90 8.33
N MET A 18 1.13 -5.40 7.89
CA MET A 18 2.15 -6.19 7.19
C MET A 18 2.76 -7.25 8.13
N ILE A 19 3.08 -6.86 9.36
CA ILE A 19 3.52 -7.78 10.42
C ILE A 19 2.41 -8.80 10.72
N SER A 20 1.19 -8.34 11.00
CA SER A 20 0.11 -9.21 11.44
C SER A 20 -0.35 -10.23 10.39
N ARG A 21 -0.25 -9.90 9.09
CA ARG A 21 -0.83 -10.74 8.02
C ARG A 21 0.20 -11.50 7.21
N TYR A 22 1.42 -10.98 7.14
CA TYR A 22 2.47 -11.54 6.31
C TYR A 22 3.74 -11.87 7.13
N GLY A 23 3.81 -11.50 8.41
CA GLY A 23 5.01 -11.67 9.22
C GLY A 23 6.18 -10.79 8.77
N ILE A 24 5.90 -9.74 7.99
CA ILE A 24 6.93 -8.91 7.37
C ILE A 24 7.07 -7.60 8.12
N LEU A 25 8.29 -7.31 8.55
CA LEU A 25 8.71 -5.99 9.01
C LEU A 25 9.05 -5.12 7.80
N ILE A 26 8.48 -3.91 7.78
CA ILE A 26 8.81 -2.88 6.80
C ILE A 26 9.28 -1.63 7.53
N ASP A 27 10.14 -0.84 6.89
CA ASP A 27 10.50 0.51 7.29
C ASP A 27 9.96 1.58 6.33
N ASP A 28 10.44 2.80 6.51
CA ASP A 28 9.99 3.97 5.76
C ASP A 28 10.47 3.88 4.29
N GLU A 29 11.65 3.30 4.05
CA GLU A 29 12.20 3.08 2.71
C GLU A 29 11.45 1.98 1.98
N ASP A 30 11.20 0.84 2.66
CA ASP A 30 10.37 -0.24 2.15
C ASP A 30 8.98 0.29 1.74
N TYR A 31 8.34 1.09 2.60
CA TYR A 31 7.02 1.65 2.31
C TYR A 31 7.04 2.64 1.14
N ALA A 32 8.09 3.47 1.05
CA ALA A 32 8.27 4.38 -0.08
C ALA A 32 8.47 3.63 -1.39
N GLU A 33 9.31 2.58 -1.40
CA GLU A 33 9.50 1.69 -2.56
C GLU A 33 8.17 1.06 -2.99
N MET A 34 7.41 0.52 -2.05
CA MET A 34 6.11 -0.09 -2.35
C MET A 34 5.15 0.94 -2.97
N CYS A 35 5.09 2.17 -2.43
CA CYS A 35 4.25 3.22 -3.00
C CYS A 35 4.72 3.61 -4.42
N ASP A 36 6.03 3.70 -4.66
CA ASP A 36 6.58 4.03 -5.98
C ASP A 36 6.28 2.94 -7.02
N ARG A 37 6.50 1.68 -6.66
CA ARG A 37 6.21 0.52 -7.52
C ARG A 37 4.75 0.46 -7.94
N VAL A 38 3.83 0.70 -7.01
CA VAL A 38 2.39 0.74 -7.34
C VAL A 38 2.04 1.96 -8.21
N SER A 39 2.65 3.12 -7.95
CA SER A 39 2.45 4.33 -8.76
C SER A 39 2.92 4.15 -10.20
N ASN A 40 4.09 3.52 -10.38
CA ASN A 40 4.74 3.31 -11.67
C ASN A 40 4.36 1.98 -12.33
N LYS A 41 3.50 1.18 -11.68
CA LYS A 41 3.06 -0.15 -12.13
C LYS A 41 4.22 -1.15 -12.36
N ILE A 42 5.25 -1.08 -11.53
CA ILE A 42 6.44 -1.93 -11.60
C ILE A 42 6.24 -3.16 -10.72
N ASP A 43 6.24 -4.35 -11.32
CA ASP A 43 6.06 -5.62 -10.62
C ASP A 43 4.82 -5.65 -9.72
N VAL A 44 3.70 -5.12 -10.22
CA VAL A 44 2.40 -5.15 -9.54
C VAL A 44 1.32 -5.67 -10.49
N LYS A 45 0.40 -6.46 -9.96
CA LYS A 45 -0.77 -6.98 -10.67
C LYS A 45 -2.03 -6.28 -10.16
N PHE A 46 -2.74 -5.59 -11.04
CA PHE A 46 -4.04 -5.01 -10.70
C PHE A 46 -5.07 -6.11 -10.44
N ILE A 47 -5.83 -5.97 -9.35
CA ILE A 47 -6.88 -6.91 -8.94
C ILE A 47 -8.25 -6.29 -9.15
N SER A 48 -8.51 -5.13 -8.54
CA SER A 48 -9.80 -4.44 -8.64
C SER A 48 -9.67 -2.95 -8.31
N GLY A 49 -10.70 -2.19 -8.64
CA GLY A 49 -10.78 -0.77 -8.29
C GLY A 49 -12.19 -0.44 -7.84
N GLU A 50 -12.30 0.21 -6.68
CA GLU A 50 -13.57 0.66 -6.12
C GLU A 50 -13.56 2.16 -5.92
N LYS A 51 -14.69 2.79 -6.28
CA LYS A 51 -14.90 4.22 -6.00
C LYS A 51 -15.49 4.36 -4.61
N GLN A 52 -14.69 4.81 -3.65
CA GLN A 52 -15.15 5.09 -2.28
C GLN A 52 -15.28 6.59 -2.06
N LYS A 53 -16.53 7.08 -1.98
CA LYS A 53 -16.90 8.48 -1.72
C LYS A 53 -16.16 9.51 -2.60
N LYS A 54 -14.94 9.89 -2.21
CA LYS A 54 -14.09 10.92 -2.81
C LYS A 54 -12.76 10.40 -3.36
N ASP A 55 -12.54 9.09 -3.36
CA ASP A 55 -11.27 8.47 -3.75
C ASP A 55 -11.53 7.21 -4.59
N ILE A 56 -10.61 6.93 -5.51
CA ILE A 56 -10.57 5.67 -6.25
C ILE A 56 -9.50 4.83 -5.57
N GLN A 57 -9.96 3.81 -4.85
CA GLN A 57 -9.08 2.83 -4.24
C GLN A 57 -8.85 1.69 -5.22
N GLN A 58 -7.61 1.29 -5.39
CA GLN A 58 -7.21 0.23 -6.29
C GLN A 58 -6.46 -0.84 -5.50
N ILE A 59 -6.80 -2.09 -5.73
CA ILE A 59 -6.15 -3.23 -5.11
C ILE A 59 -5.12 -3.79 -6.09
N TYR A 60 -3.90 -3.98 -5.60
CA TYR A 60 -2.82 -4.61 -6.34
C TYR A 60 -2.23 -5.76 -5.53
N ASP A 61 -1.81 -6.82 -6.22
CA ASP A 61 -0.92 -7.83 -5.67
C ASP A 61 0.50 -7.50 -6.13
N MET A 62 1.48 -7.51 -5.23
CA MET A 62 2.88 -7.25 -5.56
C MET A 62 3.82 -8.27 -4.88
N PRO A 63 4.85 -8.78 -5.57
CA PRO A 63 5.91 -9.55 -4.93
C PRO A 63 6.75 -8.64 -4.03
N PHE A 64 6.90 -9.02 -2.77
CA PHE A 64 7.67 -8.28 -1.77
C PHE A 64 8.24 -9.25 -0.72
N LYS A 65 9.53 -9.14 -0.42
CA LYS A 65 10.26 -9.99 0.56
C LYS A 65 9.83 -11.48 0.52
N SER A 66 9.94 -12.10 -0.66
CA SER A 66 9.64 -13.50 -0.94
C SER A 66 8.17 -13.95 -0.79
N THR A 67 7.24 -13.02 -0.62
CA THR A 67 5.79 -13.31 -0.65
C THR A 67 5.05 -12.38 -1.61
N ILE A 68 3.76 -12.63 -1.81
CA ILE A 68 2.88 -11.73 -2.55
C ILE A 68 2.00 -11.01 -1.54
N VAL A 69 2.14 -9.68 -1.47
CA VAL A 69 1.35 -8.81 -0.60
C VAL A 69 0.25 -8.13 -1.40
N ARG A 70 -0.96 -8.07 -0.82
CA ARG A 70 -2.09 -7.36 -1.41
C ARG A 70 -2.21 -5.97 -0.82
N VAL A 71 -2.05 -4.93 -1.63
CA VAL A 71 -1.99 -3.54 -1.21
C VAL A 71 -3.22 -2.76 -1.71
N VAL A 72 -3.70 -1.83 -0.89
CA VAL A 72 -4.76 -0.89 -1.26
C VAL A 72 -4.13 0.47 -1.55
N TRP A 73 -4.09 0.82 -2.82
CA TRP A 73 -3.63 2.10 -3.34
C TRP A 73 -4.74 3.13 -3.37
N SER A 74 -4.44 4.35 -2.92
CA SER A 74 -5.33 5.49 -3.08
C SER A 74 -4.83 6.38 -4.21
N LYS A 75 -5.65 6.60 -5.25
CA LYS A 75 -5.28 7.52 -6.33
C LYS A 75 -5.17 8.96 -5.84
N ALA A 76 -6.07 9.39 -4.95
CA ALA A 76 -6.02 10.75 -4.39
C ALA A 76 -4.76 10.97 -3.54
N ASN A 77 -4.39 9.97 -2.74
CA ASN A 77 -3.23 10.06 -1.87
C ASN A 77 -1.93 9.65 -2.54
N LYS A 78 -1.95 9.08 -3.76
CA LYS A 78 -0.76 8.52 -4.42
C LYS A 78 0.12 7.69 -3.47
N CYS A 79 -0.49 6.88 -2.61
CA CYS A 79 0.24 5.96 -1.72
C CYS A 79 -0.67 4.80 -1.28
N ILE A 80 -0.05 3.80 -0.66
CA ILE A 80 -0.70 2.63 -0.07
C ILE A 80 -1.35 3.04 1.24
N LYS A 81 -2.66 2.84 1.36
CA LYS A 81 -3.41 3.11 2.59
C LYS A 81 -3.29 1.99 3.61
N THR A 82 -3.27 0.77 3.12
CA THR A 82 -3.23 -0.44 3.92
C THR A 82 -2.89 -1.62 3.03
N VAL A 83 -2.73 -2.78 3.64
CA VAL A 83 -2.69 -4.06 2.94
C VAL A 83 -3.94 -4.86 3.25
N LEU A 84 -4.17 -5.98 2.58
CA LEU A 84 -5.27 -6.92 2.81
C LEU A 84 -4.68 -8.31 3.07
N PRO A 85 -5.40 -9.25 3.71
CA PRO A 85 -5.00 -10.65 3.65
C PRO A 85 -5.09 -11.16 2.20
N LYS A 86 -4.22 -12.10 1.83
CA LYS A 86 -4.28 -12.73 0.51
C LYS A 86 -5.46 -13.68 0.42
#